data_AF-A0AA38RRZ9-F1
#
_entry.id   AF-A0AA38RRZ9-F1
#
_cell.length_a   1.000
_cell.length_b   1.000
_cell.length_c   1.000
_cell.angle_alpha   90.00
_cell.angle_beta   90.00
_cell.angle_gamma   90.00
#
_symmetry.space_group_name_H-M   'P 1'
#
loop_
_entity.id
_entity.type
_entity.pdbx_description
1 polymer ?
#
loop_
_entity_poly.entity_id
_entity_poly.type
_entity_poly.pdbx_seq_one_letter_code
_entity_poly.pdbx_strand_id
1 'polypeptide(L)'
;MDPKARVALGMIREKPQLWFRGSPLDDRDAALLAAPTLPWLEYGRSSYLRKIYYKQRDSDWGTLDWKVENDVRCKYLVSVAGAKNIGINLRAESLLPFVCMTINVNIKANPGHGFDWGFLSTSGVHPGNVRIFRGPPETCSIHPWDAIILRNCAINMSSMVNSVASGRWDILLMKMCEDCDLFMLFGLSRNFP
;
A
#
# COMPACT_ATOMS: atom_id res chain seq x y z
N MET A 1 13.81 -2.89 -11.24
CA MET A 1 12.69 -3.62 -10.60
C MET A 1 12.96 -5.12 -10.72
N ASP A 2 12.75 -5.88 -9.65
CA ASP A 2 12.96 -7.33 -9.60
C ASP A 2 12.09 -8.09 -10.66
N PRO A 3 12.56 -9.22 -11.25
CA PRO A 3 11.80 -9.96 -12.25
C PRO A 3 10.44 -10.50 -11.76
N LYS A 4 10.38 -11.05 -10.54
CA LYS A 4 9.10 -11.54 -9.95
C LYS A 4 8.16 -10.37 -9.72
N ALA A 5 8.71 -9.25 -9.26
CA ALA A 5 7.97 -8.00 -9.12
C ALA A 5 7.32 -7.56 -10.45
N ARG A 6 8.08 -7.55 -11.56
CA ARG A 6 7.52 -7.22 -12.88
C ARG A 6 6.40 -8.16 -13.31
N VAL A 7 6.53 -9.47 -13.05
CA VAL A 7 5.50 -10.46 -13.37
C VAL A 7 4.22 -10.20 -12.58
N ALA A 8 4.32 -9.90 -11.30
CA ALA A 8 3.18 -9.57 -10.44
C ALA A 8 2.41 -8.35 -10.94
N LEU A 9 3.16 -7.29 -11.27
CA LEU A 9 2.60 -6.06 -11.80
C LEU A 9 1.93 -6.30 -13.16
N GLY A 10 2.54 -7.11 -14.04
CA GLY A 10 1.93 -7.54 -15.29
C GLY A 10 0.62 -8.28 -15.05
N MET A 11 0.61 -9.24 -14.13
CA MET A 11 -0.56 -10.06 -13.84
C MET A 11 -1.75 -9.25 -13.31
N ILE A 12 -1.53 -8.33 -12.36
CA ILE A 12 -2.62 -7.49 -11.83
C ILE A 12 -3.15 -6.48 -12.87
N ARG A 13 -2.31 -6.06 -13.83
CA ARG A 13 -2.70 -5.17 -14.94
C ARG A 13 -3.48 -5.89 -16.02
N GLU A 14 -3.00 -7.06 -16.45
CA GLU A 14 -3.58 -7.84 -17.54
C GLU A 14 -4.85 -8.58 -17.10
N LYS A 15 -4.89 -9.01 -15.83
CA LYS A 15 -6.00 -9.81 -15.28
C LYS A 15 -6.45 -9.30 -13.90
N PRO A 16 -6.89 -8.03 -13.76
CA PRO A 16 -7.31 -7.47 -12.47
C PRO A 16 -8.44 -8.28 -11.82
N GLN A 17 -9.32 -8.92 -12.60
CA GLN A 17 -10.40 -9.76 -12.11
C GLN A 17 -9.95 -10.89 -11.17
N LEU A 18 -8.74 -11.42 -11.36
CA LEU A 18 -8.17 -12.49 -10.51
C LEU A 18 -7.86 -11.99 -9.08
N TRP A 19 -7.57 -10.69 -8.96
CA TRP A 19 -7.26 -10.04 -7.69
C TRP A 19 -8.53 -9.47 -7.03
N PHE A 20 -9.39 -8.85 -7.83
CA PHE A 20 -10.58 -8.16 -7.35
C PHE A 20 -11.73 -9.10 -6.99
N ARG A 21 -11.75 -10.36 -7.49
CA ARG A 21 -12.73 -11.41 -7.11
C ARG A 21 -14.19 -10.92 -7.11
N GLY A 22 -14.58 -10.22 -8.17
CA GLY A 22 -15.93 -9.63 -8.31
C GLY A 22 -16.17 -8.35 -7.50
N SER A 23 -15.20 -7.91 -6.69
CA SER A 23 -15.22 -6.57 -6.10
C SER A 23 -15.10 -5.51 -7.20
N PRO A 24 -15.82 -4.37 -7.11
CA PRO A 24 -15.73 -3.31 -8.12
C PRO A 24 -14.30 -2.78 -8.29
N LEU A 25 -13.87 -2.69 -9.55
CA LEU A 25 -12.71 -1.94 -10.00
C LEU A 25 -13.19 -0.54 -10.38
N ASP A 26 -12.83 0.48 -9.62
CA ASP A 26 -13.24 1.86 -9.95
C ASP A 26 -12.19 2.58 -10.81
N ASP A 27 -12.54 3.77 -11.31
CA ASP A 27 -11.69 4.54 -12.22
C ASP A 27 -10.32 4.88 -11.62
N ARG A 28 -10.24 5.05 -10.30
CA ARG A 28 -8.97 5.34 -9.61
C ARG A 28 -8.08 4.10 -9.56
N ASP A 29 -8.66 2.93 -9.29
CA ASP A 29 -7.92 1.68 -9.39
C ASP A 29 -7.43 1.44 -10.81
N ALA A 30 -8.30 1.64 -11.81
CA ALA A 30 -7.94 1.49 -13.22
C ALA A 30 -6.81 2.44 -13.62
N ALA A 31 -6.89 3.72 -13.22
CA ALA A 31 -5.84 4.71 -13.47
C ALA A 31 -4.52 4.34 -12.77
N LEU A 32 -4.58 3.86 -11.52
CA LEU A 32 -3.39 3.40 -10.79
C LEU A 32 -2.74 2.18 -11.45
N LEU A 33 -3.54 1.21 -11.89
CA LEU A 33 -3.05 0.04 -12.60
C LEU A 33 -2.43 0.44 -13.95
N ALA A 34 -3.02 1.39 -14.68
CA ALA A 34 -2.50 1.87 -15.95
C ALA A 34 -1.30 2.84 -15.81
N ALA A 35 -1.04 3.37 -14.62
CA ALA A 35 -0.04 4.41 -14.43
C ALA A 35 1.38 3.98 -14.87
N PRO A 36 2.12 4.80 -15.62
CA PRO A 36 3.50 4.50 -15.96
C PRO A 36 4.38 4.56 -14.71
N THR A 37 5.56 3.93 -14.78
CA THR A 37 6.58 4.10 -13.75
C THR A 37 7.12 5.53 -13.77
N LEU A 38 7.25 6.16 -12.61
CA LEU A 38 7.79 7.51 -12.50
C LEU A 38 9.33 7.49 -12.51
N PRO A 39 9.99 8.30 -13.35
CA PRO A 39 11.44 8.26 -13.51
C PRO A 39 12.20 8.67 -12.24
N TRP A 40 11.58 9.48 -11.37
CA TRP A 40 12.19 9.92 -10.13
C TRP A 40 12.11 8.88 -9.01
N LEU A 41 11.29 7.83 -9.11
CA LEU A 41 11.02 6.89 -8.02
C LEU A 41 11.81 5.59 -8.17
N GLU A 42 12.47 5.16 -7.10
CA GLU A 42 13.14 3.87 -7.03
C GLU A 42 12.15 2.78 -6.57
N TYR A 43 11.59 2.05 -7.53
CA TYR A 43 10.65 0.94 -7.28
C TYR A 43 11.34 -0.30 -6.70
N GLY A 44 10.61 -1.09 -5.91
CA GLY A 44 11.11 -2.32 -5.30
C GLY A 44 11.48 -2.14 -3.82
N ARG A 45 12.52 -2.84 -3.34
CA ARG A 45 12.85 -2.93 -1.91
C ARG A 45 13.20 -1.60 -1.24
N SER A 46 13.62 -0.61 -2.01
CA SER A 46 13.95 0.72 -1.50
C SER A 46 12.72 1.59 -1.21
N SER A 47 11.57 1.28 -1.82
CA SER A 47 10.29 1.97 -1.59
C SER A 47 9.25 0.96 -1.12
N TYR A 48 8.84 1.03 0.14
CA TYR A 48 8.12 -0.06 0.79
C TYR A 48 7.13 0.41 1.85
N LEU A 49 6.14 -0.43 2.13
CA LEU A 49 5.20 -0.25 3.22
C LEU A 49 5.93 -0.39 4.56
N ARG A 50 5.94 0.68 5.36
CA ARG A 50 6.81 0.76 6.53
C ARG A 50 6.07 0.48 7.83
N LYS A 51 5.02 1.26 8.13
CA LYS A 51 4.46 1.34 9.48
C LYS A 51 3.03 1.85 9.49
N ILE A 52 2.25 1.35 10.44
CA ILE A 52 0.95 1.89 10.83
C ILE A 52 1.12 2.71 12.10
N TYR A 53 0.56 3.91 12.12
CA TYR A 53 0.33 4.72 13.31
C TYR A 53 -1.17 4.74 13.57
N TYR A 54 -1.60 4.54 14.81
CA TYR A 54 -3.02 4.46 15.11
C TYR A 54 -3.33 5.00 16.51
N LYS A 55 -4.55 5.48 16.67
CA LYS A 55 -5.13 5.87 17.96
C LYS A 55 -6.51 5.24 18.05
N GLN A 56 -6.71 4.39 19.06
CA GLN A 56 -8.05 3.91 19.39
C GLN A 56 -8.67 4.86 20.40
N ARG A 57 -10.00 4.84 20.50
CA ARG A 57 -10.72 5.62 21.51
C ARG A 57 -10.22 5.19 22.89
N ASP A 58 -9.94 6.18 23.75
CA ASP A 58 -9.49 5.97 25.13
C ASP A 58 -8.21 5.13 25.30
N SER A 59 -7.42 4.95 24.22
CA SER A 59 -6.10 4.31 24.27
C SER A 59 -5.00 5.33 24.05
N ASP A 60 -3.74 4.99 24.33
CA ASP A 60 -2.59 5.76 23.86
C ASP A 60 -2.34 5.61 22.36
N TRP A 61 -1.45 6.45 21.83
CA TRP A 61 -0.97 6.31 20.46
C TRP A 61 -0.16 5.03 20.32
N GLY A 62 -0.54 4.21 19.33
CA GLY A 62 0.16 2.99 18.98
C GLY A 62 0.87 3.10 17.64
N THR A 63 1.94 2.30 17.48
CA THR A 63 2.58 2.11 16.18
C THR A 63 2.94 0.65 15.97
N LEU A 64 2.91 0.19 14.72
CA LEU A 64 3.28 -1.17 14.35
C LEU A 64 4.01 -1.17 13.01
N ASP A 65 5.22 -1.72 12.98
CA ASP A 65 5.97 -1.93 11.73
C ASP A 65 5.28 -3.00 10.88
N TRP A 66 5.06 -2.70 9.61
CA TRP A 66 4.41 -3.61 8.66
C TRP A 66 5.45 -4.52 8.01
N LYS A 67 5.83 -5.56 8.74
CA LYS A 67 6.74 -6.62 8.31
C LYS A 67 6.03 -7.96 8.20
N VAL A 68 6.68 -8.98 7.64
CA VAL A 68 6.13 -10.35 7.51
C VAL A 68 5.59 -10.88 8.84
N GLU A 69 6.30 -10.68 9.95
CA GLU A 69 5.93 -11.20 11.28
C GLU A 69 4.66 -10.55 11.81
N ASN A 70 4.41 -9.30 11.42
CA ASN A 70 3.24 -8.53 11.85
C ASN A 70 2.16 -8.42 10.77
N ASP A 71 2.34 -9.03 9.59
CA ASP A 71 1.51 -8.77 8.41
C ASP A 71 0.03 -9.04 8.67
N VAL A 72 -0.28 -10.19 9.30
CA VAL A 72 -1.65 -10.55 9.68
C VAL A 72 -2.24 -9.53 10.66
N ARG A 73 -1.46 -9.09 11.64
CA ARG A 73 -1.89 -8.10 12.64
C ARG A 73 -2.08 -6.73 12.03
N CYS A 74 -1.20 -6.29 11.14
CA CYS A 74 -1.31 -5.04 10.40
C CYS A 74 -2.56 -5.01 9.51
N LYS A 75 -2.77 -6.06 8.72
CA LYS A 75 -3.99 -6.24 7.92
C LYS A 75 -5.22 -6.20 8.80
N TYR A 76 -5.20 -6.89 9.94
CA TYR A 76 -6.30 -6.88 10.88
C TYR A 76 -6.61 -5.47 11.42
N LEU A 77 -5.60 -4.72 11.87
CA LEU A 77 -5.79 -3.35 12.36
C LEU A 77 -6.45 -2.46 11.30
N VAL A 78 -5.92 -2.45 10.06
CA VAL A 78 -6.49 -1.61 9.00
C VAL A 78 -7.89 -2.08 8.60
N SER A 79 -8.17 -3.38 8.70
CA SER A 79 -9.50 -3.95 8.43
C SER A 79 -10.55 -3.46 9.41
N VAL A 80 -10.21 -3.47 10.71
CA VAL A 80 -11.07 -2.93 11.76
C VAL A 80 -11.23 -1.40 11.63
N ALA A 81 -10.20 -0.71 11.13
CA ALA A 81 -10.30 0.69 10.75
C ALA A 81 -11.10 0.94 9.45
N GLY A 82 -11.63 -0.11 8.81
CA GLY A 82 -12.55 -0.03 7.68
C GLY A 82 -11.95 -0.31 6.30
N ALA A 83 -10.69 -0.76 6.21
CA ALA A 83 -10.10 -1.18 4.93
C ALA A 83 -10.92 -2.30 4.27
N LYS A 84 -11.02 -2.26 2.93
CA LYS A 84 -11.68 -3.32 2.17
C LYS A 84 -10.73 -4.50 1.99
N ASN A 85 -11.12 -5.68 2.48
CA ASN A 85 -10.39 -6.93 2.28
C ASN A 85 -11.04 -7.77 1.19
N ILE A 86 -10.25 -8.22 0.23
CA ILE A 86 -10.73 -8.96 -0.93
C ILE A 86 -10.03 -10.31 -0.97
N GLY A 87 -10.80 -11.35 -0.63
CA GLY A 87 -10.35 -12.73 -0.45
C GLY A 87 -9.35 -12.93 0.69
N ILE A 88 -9.40 -12.07 1.71
CA ILE A 88 -8.72 -12.27 2.98
C ILE A 88 -9.78 -12.46 4.05
N ASN A 89 -9.75 -13.62 4.72
CA ASN A 89 -10.61 -13.90 5.86
C ASN A 89 -9.82 -13.68 7.14
N LEU A 90 -9.93 -12.49 7.72
CA LEU A 90 -9.39 -12.19 9.05
C LEU A 90 -10.49 -12.45 10.07
N ARG A 91 -10.16 -13.17 11.15
CA ARG A 91 -11.07 -13.33 12.28
C ARG A 91 -11.19 -11.98 12.99
N ALA A 92 -12.42 -11.56 13.28
CA ALA A 92 -12.66 -10.34 14.02
C ALA A 92 -12.29 -10.58 15.50
N GLU A 93 -11.29 -9.87 16.00
CA GLU A 93 -11.15 -9.65 17.44
C GLU A 93 -11.93 -8.38 17.83
N SER A 94 -12.29 -8.24 19.10
CA SER A 94 -12.95 -7.03 19.60
C SER A 94 -11.89 -5.96 19.88
N LEU A 95 -11.91 -4.88 19.10
CA LEU A 95 -11.07 -3.71 19.30
C LEU A 95 -11.94 -2.47 19.55
N LEU A 96 -11.42 -1.54 20.36
CA LEU A 96 -12.01 -0.22 20.48
C LEU A 96 -12.00 0.50 19.12
N PRO A 97 -13.01 1.33 18.83
CA PRO A 97 -13.06 2.09 17.58
C PRO A 97 -11.80 2.94 17.37
N PHE A 98 -11.32 3.00 16.13
CA PHE A 98 -10.20 3.87 15.78
C PHE A 98 -10.66 5.33 15.67
N VAL A 99 -9.90 6.23 16.30
CA VAL A 99 -10.02 7.68 16.13
C VAL A 99 -9.27 8.11 14.87
N CYS A 100 -8.06 7.59 14.70
CA CYS A 100 -7.26 7.83 13.51
C CYS A 100 -6.26 6.70 13.25
N MET A 101 -5.83 6.62 11.99
CA MET A 101 -4.89 5.63 11.48
C MET A 101 -4.21 6.23 10.27
N THR A 102 -2.89 6.07 10.24
CA THR A 102 -2.01 6.53 9.18
C THR A 102 -1.10 5.39 8.78
N ILE A 103 -1.07 5.09 7.49
CA ILE A 103 -0.18 4.08 6.92
C ILE A 103 0.94 4.81 6.19
N ASN A 104 2.19 4.58 6.62
CA ASN A 104 3.38 5.16 6.02
C ASN A 104 4.04 4.21 5.02
N VAL A 105 4.37 4.76 3.86
CA VAL A 105 5.17 4.14 2.81
C VAL A 105 6.47 4.91 2.69
N ASN A 106 7.59 4.21 2.82
CA ASN A 106 8.90 4.72 2.47
C ASN A 106 9.01 4.86 0.95
N ILE A 107 9.51 6.00 0.49
CA ILE A 107 9.86 6.20 -0.92
C ILE A 107 11.30 6.68 -1.01
N LYS A 108 12.01 6.14 -1.99
CA LYS A 108 13.38 6.54 -2.33
C LYS A 108 13.39 7.09 -3.74
N ALA A 109 14.07 8.22 -3.94
CA ALA A 109 14.24 8.79 -5.26
C ALA A 109 15.46 8.21 -5.96
N ASN A 110 15.42 8.17 -7.29
CA ASN A 110 16.61 7.93 -8.09
C ASN A 110 17.57 9.13 -7.96
N PRO A 111 18.89 8.91 -8.06
CA PRO A 111 19.87 9.99 -7.99
C PRO A 111 19.58 11.12 -8.99
N GLY A 112 19.83 12.37 -8.59
CA GLY A 112 19.67 13.55 -9.46
C GLY A 112 18.27 14.18 -9.49
N HIS A 113 17.31 13.65 -8.72
CA HIS A 113 15.93 14.16 -8.68
C HIS A 113 15.62 15.12 -7.52
N GLY A 114 16.65 15.62 -6.82
CA GLY A 114 16.51 16.70 -5.83
C GLY A 114 16.03 16.30 -4.44
N PHE A 115 15.81 15.01 -4.18
CA PHE A 115 15.67 14.45 -2.83
C PHE A 115 16.13 12.99 -2.84
N ASP A 116 16.55 12.46 -1.69
CA ASP A 116 17.03 11.07 -1.60
C ASP A 116 15.91 10.11 -1.17
N TRP A 117 15.14 10.49 -0.15
CA TRP A 117 14.05 9.66 0.38
C TRP A 117 13.01 10.49 1.13
N GLY A 118 11.85 9.90 1.39
CA GLY A 118 10.76 10.51 2.16
C GLY A 118 9.66 9.51 2.49
N PHE A 119 8.54 9.98 3.02
CA PHE A 119 7.36 9.15 3.25
C PHE A 119 6.10 9.70 2.59
N LEU A 120 5.31 8.78 2.04
CA LEU A 120 3.92 9.00 1.69
C LEU A 120 3.03 8.37 2.74
N SER A 121 1.99 9.09 3.16
CA SER A 121 1.12 8.68 4.25
C SER A 121 -0.34 8.86 3.88
N THR A 122 -1.19 7.88 4.19
CA THR A 122 -2.64 8.07 4.10
C THR A 122 -3.07 9.20 5.04
N SER A 123 -3.96 10.10 4.61
CA SER A 123 -4.47 11.15 5.50
C SER A 123 -5.73 10.71 6.25
N GLY A 124 -5.57 10.30 7.51
CA GLY A 124 -6.68 9.97 8.41
C GLY A 124 -7.49 8.74 8.01
N VAL A 125 -8.37 8.27 8.90
CA VAL A 125 -9.24 7.10 8.68
C VAL A 125 -10.36 7.51 7.73
N HIS A 126 -10.15 7.31 6.44
CA HIS A 126 -11.26 7.05 5.54
C HIS A 126 -11.20 5.58 5.11
N PRO A 127 -12.12 4.72 5.59
CA PRO A 127 -12.21 3.29 5.25
C PRO A 127 -12.04 2.98 3.75
N GLY A 128 -12.53 3.88 2.89
CA GLY A 128 -12.44 3.76 1.43
C GLY A 128 -11.06 3.98 0.81
N ASN A 129 -10.05 4.42 1.58
CA ASN A 129 -8.72 4.72 1.04
C ASN A 129 -7.76 3.52 1.07
N VAL A 130 -8.13 2.41 1.71
CA VAL A 130 -7.27 1.23 1.83
C VAL A 130 -8.01 0.01 1.29
N ARG A 131 -7.39 -0.67 0.32
CA ARG A 131 -7.87 -1.95 -0.20
C ARG A 131 -6.74 -2.96 -0.13
N ILE A 132 -7.03 -4.15 0.39
CA ILE A 132 -6.09 -5.25 0.50
C ILE A 132 -6.64 -6.43 -0.30
N PHE A 133 -5.83 -6.99 -1.18
CA PHE A 133 -6.18 -8.08 -2.06
C PHE A 133 -5.25 -9.26 -1.79
N ARG A 134 -5.83 -10.43 -1.54
CA ARG A 134 -5.07 -11.67 -1.65
C ARG A 134 -4.88 -12.01 -3.11
N GLY A 135 -3.67 -12.32 -3.52
CA GLY A 135 -3.37 -12.72 -4.89
C GLY A 135 -4.03 -14.03 -5.28
N PRO A 136 -4.07 -14.34 -6.58
CA PRO A 136 -4.61 -15.60 -7.07
C PRO A 136 -3.79 -16.79 -6.57
N PRO A 137 -4.42 -17.95 -6.32
CA PRO A 137 -3.75 -19.13 -5.74
C PRO A 137 -2.65 -19.70 -6.65
N GLU A 138 -2.71 -19.39 -7.96
CA GLU A 138 -1.71 -19.74 -8.97
C GLU A 138 -0.34 -19.08 -8.73
N THR A 139 -0.28 -17.99 -7.96
CA THR A 139 0.98 -17.27 -7.68
C THR A 139 1.89 -18.05 -6.72
N CYS A 140 1.30 -18.59 -5.65
CA CYS A 140 1.90 -19.52 -4.71
C CYS A 140 0.80 -20.05 -3.79
N SER A 141 0.72 -21.38 -3.64
CA SER A 141 -0.28 -22.03 -2.78
C SER A 141 -0.02 -21.82 -1.29
N ILE A 142 1.24 -21.59 -0.90
CA ILE A 142 1.67 -21.46 0.49
C ILE A 142 1.80 -19.98 0.88
N HIS A 143 2.42 -19.17 0.01
CA HIS A 143 2.74 -17.75 0.25
C HIS A 143 2.16 -16.87 -0.86
N PRO A 144 0.83 -16.75 -0.94
CA PRO A 144 0.19 -15.99 -2.00
C PRO A 144 0.70 -14.55 -1.97
N TRP A 145 0.88 -13.99 -3.17
CA TRP A 145 1.23 -12.58 -3.28
C TRP A 145 0.07 -11.75 -2.78
N ASP A 146 0.33 -10.66 -2.09
CA ASP A 146 -0.73 -9.74 -1.65
C ASP A 146 -0.51 -8.37 -2.29
N ALA A 147 -1.60 -7.70 -2.64
CA ALA A 147 -1.56 -6.33 -3.12
C ALA A 147 -2.29 -5.40 -2.15
N ILE A 148 -1.78 -4.18 -1.99
CA ILE A 148 -2.39 -3.13 -1.20
C ILE A 148 -2.49 -1.88 -2.07
N ILE A 149 -3.68 -1.29 -2.12
CA ILE A 149 -3.91 0.03 -2.69
C ILE A 149 -4.11 1.00 -1.52
N LEU A 150 -3.30 2.06 -1.49
CA LEU A 150 -3.43 3.18 -0.57
C LEU A 150 -3.77 4.44 -1.36
N ARG A 151 -4.89 5.08 -1.03
CA ARG A 151 -5.37 6.28 -1.73
C ARG A 151 -5.09 7.55 -0.95
N ASN A 152 -5.03 8.66 -1.70
CA ASN A 152 -4.93 10.01 -1.15
C ASN A 152 -3.71 10.21 -0.22
N CYS A 153 -2.61 9.52 -0.50
CA CYS A 153 -1.40 9.63 0.28
C CYS A 153 -0.75 11.00 0.05
N ALA A 154 -0.38 11.68 1.12
CA ALA A 154 0.39 12.92 1.06
C ALA A 154 1.79 12.70 1.59
N ILE A 155 2.68 13.59 1.18
CA ILE A 155 4.02 13.67 1.74
C ILE A 155 3.94 14.18 3.17
N ASN A 156 4.72 13.58 4.06
CA ASN A 156 4.82 13.99 5.46
C ASN A 156 6.19 14.59 5.83
N MET A 157 7.07 14.83 4.84
CA MET A 157 8.40 15.40 5.03
C MET A 157 8.63 16.68 4.23
N SER A 158 9.29 17.64 4.86
CA SER A 158 9.69 18.92 4.26
C SER A 158 10.86 18.83 3.27
N SER A 159 11.57 17.70 3.20
CA SER A 159 12.76 17.51 2.35
C SER A 159 12.44 17.11 0.90
N MET A 160 11.18 16.90 0.55
CA MET A 160 10.79 16.48 -0.80
C MET A 160 10.55 17.68 -1.72
N VAL A 161 10.91 17.53 -3.00
CA VAL A 161 10.76 18.58 -4.01
C VAL A 161 9.29 18.99 -4.18
N ASN A 162 9.03 20.29 -4.34
CA ASN A 162 7.69 20.90 -4.42
C ASN A 162 6.76 20.22 -5.47
N SER A 163 7.32 19.72 -6.57
CA SER A 163 6.56 19.03 -7.63
C SER A 163 5.94 17.72 -7.15
N VAL A 164 6.57 17.05 -6.18
CA VAL A 164 6.06 15.84 -5.54
C VAL A 164 5.19 16.20 -4.33
N ALA A 165 5.65 17.15 -3.50
CA ALA A 165 5.03 17.58 -2.24
C ALA A 165 3.63 18.19 -2.39
N SER A 166 3.34 18.81 -3.53
CA SER A 166 2.05 19.47 -3.80
C SER A 166 0.90 18.52 -4.15
N GLY A 167 1.16 17.21 -4.31
CA GLY A 167 0.19 16.24 -4.80
C GLY A 167 -0.38 15.29 -3.75
N ARG A 168 -1.54 14.69 -4.07
CA ARG A 168 -2.03 13.46 -3.44
C ARG A 168 -1.74 12.29 -4.36
N TRP A 169 -1.36 11.17 -3.78
CA TRP A 169 -0.85 10.01 -4.50
C TRP A 169 -1.62 8.75 -4.15
N ASP A 170 -1.93 7.96 -5.17
CA ASP A 170 -2.44 6.60 -5.03
C ASP A 170 -1.28 5.63 -5.24
N ILE A 171 -1.15 4.66 -4.34
CA ILE A 171 0.00 3.78 -4.26
C ILE A 171 -0.47 2.34 -4.42
N LEU A 172 0.17 1.59 -5.32
CA LEU A 172 0.06 0.14 -5.40
C LEU A 172 1.32 -0.47 -4.78
N LEU A 173 1.11 -1.29 -3.75
CA LEU A 173 2.14 -2.04 -3.05
C LEU A 173 1.89 -3.54 -3.25
N MET A 174 2.93 -4.35 -3.35
CA MET A 174 2.80 -5.81 -3.41
C MET A 174 3.82 -6.52 -2.52
N LYS A 175 3.39 -7.57 -1.83
CA LYS A 175 4.25 -8.51 -1.12
C LYS A 175 4.42 -9.76 -1.97
N MET A 176 5.67 -10.16 -2.16
CA MET A 176 6.08 -11.19 -3.10
C MET A 176 6.90 -12.26 -2.38
N CYS A 177 6.35 -13.47 -2.22
CA CYS A 177 7.02 -14.63 -1.59
C CYS A 177 7.46 -14.40 -0.11
N GLU A 178 8.06 -15.41 0.52
CA GLU A 178 8.62 -15.33 1.89
C GLU A 178 9.88 -14.48 1.95
N ASP A 179 10.66 -14.41 0.87
CA ASP A 179 11.97 -13.74 0.83
C ASP A 179 11.89 -12.19 0.87
N CYS A 180 10.69 -11.64 1.02
CA CYS A 180 10.47 -10.21 1.14
C CYS A 180 9.80 -9.89 2.48
N ASP A 181 10.59 -9.31 3.38
CA ASP A 181 10.14 -8.85 4.69
C ASP A 181 9.08 -7.72 4.62
N LEU A 182 8.87 -7.14 3.44
CA LEU A 182 8.14 -5.89 3.23
C LEU A 182 7.29 -5.92 1.94
N PHE A 183 6.19 -5.16 1.92
CA PHE A 183 5.48 -4.85 0.67
C PHE A 183 6.25 -3.78 -0.09
N MET A 184 6.64 -4.08 -1.32
CA MET A 184 7.37 -3.13 -2.18
C MET A 184 6.38 -2.26 -2.96
N LEU A 185 6.81 -1.07 -3.39
CA LEU A 185 6.03 -0.16 -4.22
C LEU A 185 6.16 -0.53 -5.69
N PHE A 186 5.02 -0.59 -6.39
CA PHE A 186 4.88 -1.00 -7.79
C PHE A 186 4.17 0.01 -8.67
N GLY A 187 3.26 0.80 -8.10
CA GLY A 187 2.52 1.82 -8.83
C GLY A 187 2.41 3.08 -7.99
N LEU A 188 2.50 4.22 -8.65
CA LEU A 188 2.28 5.52 -8.03
C LEU A 188 1.56 6.39 -9.06
N SER A 189 0.35 6.82 -8.74
CA SER A 189 -0.46 7.69 -9.60
C SER A 189 -0.79 8.99 -8.87
N ARG A 190 -0.68 10.12 -9.57
CA ARG A 190 -1.06 11.42 -9.01
C ARG A 190 -2.57 11.58 -9.14
N ASN A 191 -3.23 11.90 -8.03
CA ASN A 191 -4.62 12.30 -8.07
C ASN A 191 -4.71 13.76 -8.55
N PHE A 192 -5.46 13.98 -9.63
CA PHE A 192 -5.84 15.31 -10.06
C PHE A 192 -7.27 15.56 -9.52
N PRO A 193 -7.47 16.62 -8.71
CA PRO A 193 -8.82 16.99 -8.27
C PRO A 193 -9.72 17.37 -9.45
#